data_AF-A0A846DCT5-F1
#
_entry.id   AF-A0A846DCT5-F1
#
_cell.length_a   1.000
_cell.length_b   1.000
_cell.length_c   1.000
_cell.angle_alpha   90.00
_cell.angle_beta   90.00
_cell.angle_gamma   90.00
#
_symmetry.space_group_name_H-M   'P 1'
#
loop_
_entity.id
_entity.type
_entity.pdbx_description
1 polymer ?
#
loop_
_entity_poly.entity_id
_entity_poly.type
_entity_poly.pdbx_seq_one_letter_code
_entity_poly.pdbx_strand_id
1 'polypeptide(L)'
;MTYLETTAEFYSEVAQTPQVGLCCVQSSPLQLPGLKIPPMMADMNYGCGTTVHPTELSNQPTVLYVGVGGGLESLQFAYFSQRPGGVIAVKPVQAMREAATRNLKIAAQDNSWFDQSFVEIREGDAFALPMP
;
A
#
# COMPACT_ATOMS: atom_id res chain seq x y z
N MET A 1 -5.27 8.07 26.55
CA MET A 1 -4.86 7.23 25.42
C MET A 1 -6.06 6.40 24.97
N THR A 2 -6.63 6.76 23.84
CA THR A 2 -7.71 6.02 23.17
C THR A 2 -7.13 4.91 22.30
N TYR A 3 -7.96 3.94 21.88
CA TYR A 3 -7.48 2.88 21.00
C TYR A 3 -6.96 3.43 19.66
N LEU A 4 -7.51 4.55 19.16
CA LEU A 4 -7.06 5.22 17.94
C LEU A 4 -5.68 5.85 18.12
N GLU A 5 -5.44 6.50 19.25
CA GLU A 5 -4.13 7.06 19.60
C GLU A 5 -3.07 5.96 19.70
N THR A 6 -3.35 4.88 20.44
CA THR A 6 -2.44 3.72 20.54
C THR A 6 -2.16 3.10 19.17
N THR A 7 -3.18 3.01 18.31
CA THR A 7 -3.03 2.49 16.95
C THR A 7 -2.14 3.41 16.09
N ALA A 8 -2.32 4.72 16.21
CA ALA A 8 -1.52 5.70 15.48
C ALA A 8 -0.05 5.69 15.91
N GLU A 9 0.21 5.60 17.21
CA GLU A 9 1.55 5.44 17.78
C GLU A 9 2.23 4.17 17.25
N PHE A 10 1.56 3.02 17.36
CA PHE A 10 2.07 1.75 16.84
C PHE A 10 2.44 1.84 15.35
N TYR A 11 1.55 2.36 14.52
CA TYR A 11 1.83 2.53 13.09
C TYR A 11 2.95 3.54 12.81
N SER A 12 3.18 4.51 13.70
CA SER A 12 4.28 5.46 13.56
C SER A 12 5.63 4.82 13.88
N GLU A 13 5.66 3.87 14.81
CA GLU A 13 6.87 3.10 15.17
C GLU A 13 7.24 2.12 14.06
N VAL A 14 6.29 1.29 13.61
CA VAL A 14 6.56 0.27 12.59
C VAL A 14 6.83 0.87 11.20
N ALA A 15 6.46 2.14 10.98
CA ALA A 15 6.87 2.91 9.80
C ALA A 15 8.40 3.14 9.72
N GLN A 16 9.08 3.12 10.86
CA GLN A 16 10.52 3.34 10.98
C GLN A 16 11.28 2.04 11.19
N THR A 17 10.74 1.15 12.02
CA THR A 17 11.31 -0.16 12.33
C THR A 17 10.25 -1.24 12.12
N PRO A 18 10.18 -1.82 10.90
CA PRO A 18 9.16 -2.80 10.59
C PRO A 18 9.18 -3.99 11.53
N GLN A 19 8.02 -4.36 12.05
CA GLN A 19 7.85 -5.57 12.83
C GLN A 19 7.28 -6.68 11.94
N VAL A 20 8.15 -7.59 11.53
CA VAL A 20 7.80 -8.70 10.62
C VAL A 20 6.89 -9.71 11.34
N GLY A 21 5.89 -10.23 10.64
CA GLY A 21 5.02 -11.29 11.15
C GLY A 21 3.86 -10.80 12.04
N LEU A 22 3.48 -9.53 11.94
CA LEU A 22 2.34 -8.98 12.69
C LEU A 22 0.98 -9.55 12.27
N CYS A 23 0.76 -9.88 10.99
CA CYS A 23 -0.42 -10.68 10.60
C CYS A 23 -0.09 -12.18 10.76
N CYS A 24 -1.02 -12.93 11.35
CA CYS A 24 -0.91 -14.39 11.52
C CYS A 24 -0.94 -15.16 10.19
N VAL A 25 -1.30 -14.50 9.08
CA VAL A 25 -1.35 -15.07 7.74
C VAL A 25 -0.14 -14.59 6.96
N GLN A 26 0.73 -15.52 6.55
CA GLN A 26 1.78 -15.22 5.59
C GLN A 26 1.22 -15.35 4.18
N SER A 27 0.75 -14.24 3.60
CA SER A 27 0.36 -14.22 2.18
C SER A 27 1.58 -13.98 1.30
N SER A 28 1.82 -14.86 0.33
CA SER A 28 2.78 -14.58 -0.74
C SER A 28 2.24 -13.46 -1.64
N PRO A 29 3.05 -12.46 -2.01
CA PRO A 29 2.65 -11.47 -3.00
C PRO A 29 2.28 -12.12 -4.33
N LEU A 30 1.39 -11.46 -5.09
CA LEU A 30 1.09 -11.85 -6.46
C LEU A 30 2.38 -11.91 -7.30
N GLN A 31 2.57 -13.04 -7.99
CA GLN A 31 3.67 -13.24 -8.92
C GLN A 31 3.22 -12.80 -10.31
N LEU A 32 3.41 -11.51 -10.62
CA LEU A 32 3.04 -10.92 -11.91
C LEU A 32 4.29 -10.69 -12.77
N PRO A 33 4.24 -10.86 -14.10
CA PRO A 33 5.38 -10.63 -14.97
C PRO A 33 5.97 -9.23 -14.80
N GLY A 34 7.26 -9.16 -14.45
CA GLY A 34 7.98 -7.90 -14.25
C GLY A 34 7.68 -7.17 -12.95
N LEU A 35 6.79 -7.68 -12.09
CA LEU A 35 6.57 -7.13 -10.75
C LEU A 35 7.67 -7.61 -9.79
N LYS A 36 8.41 -6.66 -9.23
CA LYS A 36 9.38 -6.87 -8.16
C LYS A 36 8.93 -6.11 -6.93
N ILE A 37 8.73 -6.84 -5.82
CA ILE A 37 8.38 -6.25 -4.52
C ILE A 37 9.67 -5.95 -3.75
N PRO A 38 9.95 -4.68 -3.41
CA PRO A 38 11.07 -4.35 -2.54
C PRO A 38 10.94 -5.04 -1.17
N PRO A 39 12.04 -5.57 -0.58
CA PRO A 39 12.00 -6.25 0.72
C PRO A 39 11.31 -5.43 1.81
N MET A 40 11.58 -4.12 1.88
CA MET A 40 10.96 -3.21 2.85
C MET A 40 9.42 -3.18 2.74
N MET A 41 8.84 -3.31 1.54
CA MET A 41 7.39 -3.40 1.38
C MET A 41 6.83 -4.71 1.97
N ALA A 42 7.58 -5.81 1.84
CA ALA A 42 7.20 -7.10 2.39
C ALA A 42 7.33 -7.14 3.92
N ASP A 43 8.39 -6.55 4.47
CA ASP A 43 8.60 -6.45 5.92
C ASP A 43 7.55 -5.53 6.59
N MET A 44 7.01 -4.58 5.83
CA MET A 44 5.92 -3.68 6.23
C MET A 44 4.53 -4.18 5.78
N ASN A 45 4.40 -5.47 5.44
CA ASN A 45 3.11 -6.06 5.12
C ASN A 45 2.41 -6.58 6.38
N TYR A 46 1.40 -5.83 6.82
CA TYR A 46 0.58 -6.17 7.99
C TYR A 46 -0.83 -6.63 7.59
N GLY A 47 -1.09 -6.77 6.28
CA GLY A 47 -2.35 -7.26 5.76
C GLY A 47 -2.41 -8.78 5.81
N CYS A 48 -3.62 -9.31 5.70
CA CYS A 48 -3.87 -10.75 5.69
C CYS A 48 -4.28 -11.27 4.29
N GLY A 49 -3.85 -10.54 3.26
CA GLY A 49 -4.21 -10.75 1.86
C GLY A 49 -5.25 -9.76 1.35
N THR A 50 -5.43 -9.74 0.03
CA THR A 50 -6.44 -8.92 -0.64
C THR A 50 -7.75 -9.68 -0.78
N THR A 51 -8.88 -8.98 -0.68
CA THR A 51 -10.20 -9.51 -1.04
C THR A 51 -10.58 -9.25 -2.50
N VAL A 52 -9.73 -8.52 -3.24
CA VAL A 52 -9.97 -8.17 -4.65
C VAL A 52 -9.46 -9.29 -5.55
N HIS A 53 -10.34 -9.87 -6.36
CA HIS A 53 -9.91 -10.84 -7.35
C HIS A 53 -9.28 -10.13 -8.57
N PRO A 54 -8.16 -10.62 -9.14
CA PRO A 54 -7.49 -9.94 -10.26
C PRO A 54 -8.37 -9.66 -11.49
N THR A 55 -9.39 -10.48 -11.74
CA THR A 55 -10.33 -10.25 -12.86
C THR A 55 -11.17 -9.00 -12.69
N GLU A 56 -11.41 -8.54 -11.45
CA GLU A 56 -12.11 -7.29 -11.16
C GLU A 56 -11.31 -6.06 -11.58
N LEU A 57 -9.99 -6.22 -11.78
CA LEU A 57 -9.08 -5.16 -12.20
C LEU A 57 -8.89 -5.11 -13.74
N SER A 58 -9.53 -6.01 -14.49
CA SER A 58 -9.33 -6.19 -15.94
C SER A 58 -9.62 -4.94 -16.79
N ASN A 59 -10.57 -4.11 -16.36
CA ASN A 59 -10.94 -2.87 -17.05
C ASN A 59 -10.16 -1.65 -16.55
N GLN A 60 -9.02 -1.86 -15.89
CA GLN A 60 -8.13 -0.80 -15.37
C GLN A 60 -8.89 0.24 -14.52
N PRO A 61 -9.67 -0.19 -13.50
CA PRO A 61 -10.49 0.73 -12.70
C PRO A 61 -9.64 1.73 -11.92
N THR A 62 -10.23 2.77 -11.33
CA THR A 62 -9.56 3.52 -10.26
C THR A 62 -9.78 2.78 -8.94
N VAL A 63 -8.70 2.44 -8.24
CA VAL A 63 -8.77 1.67 -6.98
C VAL A 63 -8.64 2.61 -5.79
N LEU A 64 -9.66 2.68 -4.93
CA LEU A 64 -9.55 3.31 -3.61
C LEU A 64 -9.14 2.25 -2.59
N TYR A 65 -7.95 2.37 -2.02
CA TYR A 65 -7.37 1.40 -1.09
C TYR A 65 -7.17 2.01 0.31
N VAL A 66 -7.88 1.48 1.30
CA VAL A 66 -7.78 1.96 2.70
C VAL A 66 -6.78 1.11 3.48
N GLY A 67 -5.68 1.73 3.90
CA GLY A 67 -4.62 1.09 4.68
C GLY A 67 -3.35 0.80 3.89
N VAL A 68 -2.70 1.86 3.35
CA VAL A 68 -1.53 1.74 2.44
C VAL A 68 -0.41 0.78 2.90
N GLY A 69 -0.20 0.63 4.21
CA GLY A 69 0.88 -0.20 4.75
C GLY A 69 2.26 0.26 4.22
N GLY A 70 3.15 -0.67 3.94
CA GLY A 70 4.41 -0.37 3.24
C GLY A 70 4.27 0.03 1.77
N GLY A 71 3.07 0.02 1.18
CA GLY A 71 2.81 0.32 -0.23
C GLY A 71 2.72 -0.92 -1.15
N LEU A 72 2.85 -2.13 -0.61
CA LEU A 72 2.86 -3.39 -1.36
C LEU A 72 1.60 -3.57 -2.22
N GLU A 73 0.42 -3.47 -1.60
CA GLU A 73 -0.84 -3.71 -2.31
C GLU A 73 -1.15 -2.57 -3.30
N SER A 74 -0.75 -1.33 -2.98
CA SER A 74 -0.86 -0.21 -3.91
C SER A 74 -0.02 -0.42 -5.18
N LEU A 75 1.19 -0.97 -5.05
CA LEU A 75 2.02 -1.35 -6.19
C LEU A 75 1.37 -2.47 -7.01
N GLN A 76 0.75 -3.45 -6.36
CA GLN A 76 0.02 -4.52 -7.04
C GLN A 76 -1.21 -4.00 -7.80
N PHE A 77 -2.00 -3.11 -7.21
CA PHE A 77 -3.13 -2.48 -7.90
C PHE A 77 -2.68 -1.61 -9.07
N ALA A 78 -1.57 -0.88 -8.91
CA ALA A 78 -0.99 -0.06 -9.98
C ALA A 78 -0.58 -0.88 -11.20
N TYR A 79 -0.20 -2.15 -11.01
CA TYR A 79 0.09 -3.08 -12.12
C TYR A 79 -1.08 -3.20 -13.11
N PHE A 80 -2.31 -3.22 -12.59
CA PHE A 80 -3.53 -3.31 -13.40
C PHE A 80 -4.05 -1.94 -13.84
N SER A 81 -3.54 -0.84 -13.28
CA SER A 81 -4.05 0.52 -13.45
C SER A 81 -2.92 1.51 -13.71
N GLN A 82 -2.17 1.28 -14.80
CA GLN A 82 -0.95 2.01 -15.15
C GLN A 82 -1.23 3.39 -15.76
N ARG A 83 -1.87 4.26 -14.98
CA ARG A 83 -2.11 5.67 -15.31
C ARG A 83 -2.01 6.52 -14.05
N PRO A 84 -1.68 7.81 -14.16
CA PRO A 84 -1.64 8.71 -13.01
C PRO A 84 -2.94 8.66 -12.21
N GLY A 85 -2.84 8.49 -10.88
CA GLY A 85 -3.99 8.38 -9.98
C GLY A 85 -4.85 7.12 -10.20
N GLY A 86 -4.32 6.07 -10.84
CA GLY A 86 -5.00 4.78 -11.00
C GLY A 86 -5.29 4.09 -9.67
N VAL A 87 -4.48 4.38 -8.65
CA VAL A 87 -4.67 3.94 -7.27
C VAL A 87 -4.69 5.15 -6.35
N ILE A 88 -5.70 5.25 -5.49
CA ILE A 88 -5.79 6.23 -4.40
C ILE A 88 -5.66 5.44 -3.10
N ALA A 89 -4.50 5.50 -2.46
CA ALA A 89 -4.23 4.84 -1.21
C ALA A 89 -4.44 5.80 -0.02
N VAL A 90 -5.11 5.31 1.03
CA VAL A 90 -5.53 6.11 2.17
C VAL A 90 -4.84 5.61 3.43
N LYS A 91 -4.30 6.52 4.24
CA LYS A 91 -3.72 6.19 5.55
C LYS A 91 -3.77 7.39 6.50
N PRO A 92 -4.23 7.23 7.75
CA PRO A 92 -4.32 8.36 8.69
C PRO A 92 -2.96 8.75 9.26
N VAL A 93 -2.05 7.79 9.41
CA VAL A 93 -0.73 8.01 10.03
C VAL A 93 0.28 8.54 9.01
N GLN A 94 0.79 9.75 9.24
CA GLN A 94 1.76 10.42 8.36
C GLN A 94 3.03 9.60 8.14
N ALA A 95 3.65 9.07 9.19
CA ALA A 95 4.88 8.30 9.07
C ALA A 95 4.73 7.09 8.13
N MET A 96 3.58 6.43 8.14
CA MET A 96 3.27 5.33 7.22
C MET A 96 3.07 5.81 5.77
N ARG A 97 2.46 6.98 5.56
CA ARG A 97 2.36 7.58 4.21
C ARG A 97 3.75 7.88 3.66
N GLU A 98 4.63 8.45 4.46
CA GLU A 98 6.01 8.74 4.07
C GLU A 98 6.81 7.46 3.78
N ALA A 99 6.65 6.41 4.58
CA ALA A 99 7.27 5.12 4.34
C ALA A 99 6.78 4.49 3.02
N ALA A 100 5.47 4.47 2.78
CA ALA A 100 4.90 4.00 1.51
C ALA A 100 5.42 4.80 0.32
N THR A 101 5.47 6.14 0.41
CA THR A 101 6.02 7.00 -0.65
C THR A 101 7.49 6.67 -0.96
N ARG A 102 8.33 6.50 0.08
CA ARG A 102 9.74 6.09 -0.10
C ARG A 102 9.85 4.71 -0.76
N ASN A 103 9.03 3.76 -0.32
CA ASN A 103 9.05 2.40 -0.85
C ASN A 103 8.62 2.38 -2.32
N LEU A 104 7.56 3.11 -2.70
CA LEU A 104 7.11 3.19 -4.09
C LEU A 104 8.19 3.82 -4.99
N LYS A 105 8.95 4.80 -4.49
CA LYS A 105 10.11 5.35 -5.21
C LYS A 105 11.20 4.30 -5.45
N ILE A 106 11.45 3.42 -4.48
CA ILE A 106 12.38 2.29 -4.65
C ILE A 106 11.81 1.29 -5.66
N ALA A 107 10.53 0.95 -5.56
CA ALA A 107 9.87 0.05 -6.51
C ALA A 107 10.00 0.54 -7.96
N ALA A 108 9.88 1.84 -8.22
CA ALA A 108 10.05 2.42 -9.56
C ALA A 108 11.45 2.20 -10.16
N GLN A 109 12.48 1.93 -9.35
CA GLN A 109 13.83 1.62 -9.84
C GLN A 109 13.93 0.19 -10.37
N ASP A 110 13.16 -0.73 -9.78
CA ASP A 110 13.20 -2.17 -10.09
C ASP A 110 12.10 -2.61 -11.07
N ASN A 111 11.08 -1.79 -11.25
CA ASN A 111 9.89 -2.05 -12.06
C ASN A 111 9.80 -1.04 -13.21
N SER A 112 10.32 -1.38 -14.39
CA SER A 112 10.36 -0.45 -15.55
C SER A 112 8.99 -0.03 -16.08
N TRP A 113 7.93 -0.76 -15.71
CA TRP A 113 6.54 -0.45 -16.06
C TRP A 113 5.87 0.52 -15.06
N PHE A 114 6.45 0.70 -13.86
CA PHE A 114 5.82 1.43 -12.77
C PHE A 114 6.29 2.90 -12.76
N ASP A 115 5.32 3.81 -12.77
CA ASP A 115 5.54 5.23 -12.48
C ASP A 115 4.90 5.58 -11.13
N GLN A 116 5.62 6.35 -10.30
CA GLN A 116 5.14 6.72 -8.96
C GLN A 116 3.82 7.50 -9.02
N SER A 117 3.54 8.23 -10.11
CA SER A 117 2.29 8.95 -10.31
C SER A 117 1.05 8.04 -10.36
N PHE A 118 1.22 6.74 -10.57
CA PHE A 118 0.10 5.79 -10.62
C PHE A 118 -0.59 5.62 -9.26
N VAL A 119 0.12 5.95 -8.17
CA VAL A 119 -0.40 5.86 -6.81
C VAL A 119 -0.43 7.25 -6.18
N GLU A 120 -1.63 7.71 -5.84
CA GLU A 120 -1.84 8.88 -4.99
C GLU A 120 -2.03 8.43 -3.54
N ILE A 121 -1.26 9.00 -2.59
CA ILE A 121 -1.42 8.70 -1.17
C ILE A 121 -2.08 9.88 -0.47
N ARG A 122 -3.23 9.65 0.17
CA ARG A 122 -4.02 10.66 0.88
C ARG A 122 -4.10 10.39 2.38
N GLU A 123 -4.24 11.47 3.13
CA GLU A 123 -4.66 11.41 4.53
C GLU A 123 -6.16 11.12 4.62
N GLY A 124 -6.54 10.24 5.55
CA GLY A 124 -7.92 9.82 5.79
C GLY A 124 -7.97 8.41 6.33
N ASP A 125 -9.18 7.91 6.59
CA ASP A 125 -9.43 6.53 7.04
C ASP A 125 -10.81 6.04 6.60
N ALA A 126 -11.22 4.86 7.07
CA ALA A 126 -12.51 4.27 6.72
C ALA A 126 -13.71 5.02 7.32
N PHE A 127 -13.53 5.83 8.37
CA PHE A 127 -14.58 6.64 8.97
C PHE A 127 -14.75 7.98 8.24
N ALA A 128 -13.67 8.51 7.67
CA ALA A 128 -13.66 9.75 6.91
C ALA A 128 -12.81 9.57 5.64
N LEU A 129 -13.43 9.04 4.58
CA LEU A 129 -12.77 8.85 3.29
C LEU A 129 -12.46 10.20 2.63
N PRO A 130 -11.25 10.40 2.08
CA PRO A 130 -10.85 11.64 1.43
C PRO A 130 -11.32 11.67 -0.04
N MET A 131 -12.65 11.53 -0.23
CA MET A 131 -13.33 11.52 -1.52
C MET A 131 -14.51 12.51 -1.50
N PRO A 132 -14.88 13.12 -2.65
CA PRO A 132 -16.08 13.94 -2.77
C PRO A 132 -17.39 13.19 -2.48
#